data_AF-A0A8S4QSB9-F1
#
_entry.id   AF-A0A8S4QSB9-F1
#
_cell.length_a   1.000
_cell.length_b   1.000
_cell.length_c   1.000
_cell.angle_alpha   90.00
_cell.angle_beta   90.00
_cell.angle_gamma   90.00
#
_symmetry.space_group_name_H-M   'P 1'
#
loop_
_entity.id
_entity.type
_entity.pdbx_description
1 polymer ?
#
loop_
_entity_poly.entity_id
_entity_poly.type
_entity_poly.pdbx_seq_one_letter_code
_entity_poly.pdbx_strand_id
1 'polypeptide(L)'
;MILELSATFRGHPMDGVKMSLPDGYRAVIVEEGKRPLSEDAERKFQVSGGFKEIIYWNWDKKPSRNDNLAKSLVWMDIAEAIHGD
;
A
#
# COMPACT_ATOMS: atom_id res chain seq x y z
N MET A 1 -5.09 -13.06 14.32
CA MET A 1 -5.74 -14.03 13.41
C MET A 1 -5.69 -13.42 12.02
N ILE A 2 -4.91 -14.01 11.11
CA ILE A 2 -4.83 -13.56 9.73
C ILE A 2 -6.12 -14.00 9.05
N LEU A 3 -6.92 -13.06 8.55
CA LEU A 3 -8.11 -13.37 7.76
C LEU A 3 -7.66 -13.68 6.34
N GLU A 4 -7.65 -14.97 5.98
CA GLU A 4 -7.45 -15.43 4.60
C GLU A 4 -8.72 -15.13 3.78
N LEU A 5 -8.54 -14.61 2.57
CA LEU A 5 -9.61 -14.21 1.66
C LEU A 5 -9.43 -14.91 0.31
N SER A 6 -10.51 -15.16 -0.41
CA SER A 6 -10.50 -15.71 -1.76
C SER A 6 -11.35 -14.86 -2.70
N ALA A 7 -10.89 -14.62 -3.92
CA ALA A 7 -11.64 -13.92 -4.95
C ALA A 7 -11.31 -14.46 -6.35
N THR A 8 -12.00 -13.95 -7.37
CA THR A 8 -11.70 -14.23 -8.77
C THR A 8 -11.56 -12.91 -9.52
N PHE A 9 -10.47 -12.73 -10.27
CA PHE A 9 -10.30 -11.59 -11.17
C PHE A 9 -10.09 -12.07 -12.60
N ARG A 10 -10.99 -11.64 -13.51
CA ARG A 10 -10.98 -12.06 -14.92
C ARG A 10 -10.90 -13.59 -15.09
N GLY A 11 -11.67 -14.33 -14.28
CA GLY A 11 -11.70 -15.80 -14.32
C GLY A 11 -10.55 -16.50 -13.61
N HIS A 12 -9.60 -15.78 -13.01
CA HIS A 12 -8.47 -16.37 -12.31
C HIS A 12 -8.65 -16.28 -10.79
N PRO A 13 -8.44 -17.39 -10.04
CA PRO A 13 -8.53 -17.37 -8.59
C PRO A 13 -7.42 -16.50 -7.99
N MET A 14 -7.72 -15.86 -6.87
CA MET A 14 -6.78 -15.04 -6.11
C MET A 14 -6.88 -15.38 -4.63
N ASP A 15 -5.72 -15.45 -3.98
CA ASP A 15 -5.59 -15.56 -2.54
C ASP A 15 -5.26 -14.19 -1.95
N GLY A 16 -6.04 -13.77 -0.96
CA GLY A 16 -5.98 -12.46 -0.36
C GLY A 16 -5.64 -12.51 1.12
N VAL A 17 -4.98 -11.48 1.60
CA VAL A 17 -4.75 -11.24 3.02
C VAL A 17 -5.03 -9.79 3.36
N LYS A 18 -5.70 -9.57 4.49
CA LYS A 18 -5.83 -8.24 5.06
C LYS A 18 -4.52 -7.81 5.72
N MET A 19 -4.00 -6.65 5.34
CA MET A 19 -2.79 -6.06 5.90
C MET A 19 -3.11 -4.68 6.48
N SER A 20 -2.75 -4.48 7.74
CA SER A 20 -2.81 -3.17 8.40
C SER A 20 -1.51 -2.40 8.17
N LEU A 21 -1.57 -1.08 8.22
CA LEU A 21 -0.37 -0.23 8.23
C LEU A 21 0.37 -0.40 9.56
N PRO A 22 1.71 -0.19 9.59
CA PRO A 22 2.47 -0.12 10.83
C PRO A 22 1.94 1.00 11.74
N ASP A 23 2.08 0.82 13.05
CA ASP A 23 1.62 1.79 14.04
C ASP A 23 2.35 3.14 13.87
N GLY A 24 1.65 4.25 14.15
CA GLY A 24 2.19 5.60 13.94
C GLY A 24 2.08 6.11 12.50
N TYR A 25 1.77 5.25 11.52
CA TYR A 25 1.59 5.66 10.13
C TYR A 25 0.12 5.85 9.74
N ARG A 26 -0.11 6.73 8.75
CA ARG A 26 -1.40 6.93 8.09
C ARG A 26 -1.20 6.90 6.58
N ALA A 27 -2.00 6.10 5.87
CA ALA A 27 -2.03 6.18 4.43
C ALA A 27 -2.90 7.35 3.96
N VAL A 28 -2.40 8.04 2.94
CA VAL A 28 -3.11 9.08 2.22
C VAL A 28 -3.16 8.72 0.74
N ILE A 29 -4.29 8.99 0.12
CA ILE A 29 -4.44 8.97 -1.34
C ILE A 29 -4.26 10.41 -1.79
N VAL A 30 -3.35 10.59 -2.75
CA VAL A 30 -2.95 11.91 -3.23
C VAL A 30 -3.27 11.98 -4.72
N GLU A 31 -4.03 12.99 -5.09
CA GLU A 31 -4.41 13.25 -6.48
C GLU A 31 -3.75 14.52 -6.96
N GLU A 32 -3.20 14.46 -8.18
CA GLU A 32 -2.77 15.67 -8.86
C GLU A 32 -4.01 16.49 -9.22
N GLY A 33 -3.95 17.79 -8.97
CA GLY A 33 -4.98 18.72 -9.43
C GLY A 33 -4.95 18.88 -10.95
N LYS A 34 -5.10 20.10 -11.45
CA LYS A 34 -4.91 20.34 -12.89
C LYS A 34 -3.45 20.13 -13.24
N ARG A 35 -3.18 19.12 -14.09
CA ARG A 35 -1.85 18.90 -14.65
C ARG A 35 -1.37 20.17 -15.34
N PRO A 36 -0.20 20.72 -14.98
CA PRO A 36 0.32 21.91 -15.63
C PRO A 36 0.57 21.67 -17.12
N LEU A 37 0.37 22.70 -17.95
CA LEU A 37 0.61 22.64 -19.40
C LEU A 37 2.10 22.77 -19.76
N SER A 38 2.92 23.27 -18.84
CA SER A 38 4.37 23.38 -18.96
C SER A 38 5.06 22.36 -18.04
N GLU A 39 6.18 21.79 -18.47
CA GLU A 39 6.98 20.88 -17.66
C GLU A 39 7.66 21.58 -16.47
N ASP A 40 7.92 22.88 -16.58
CA ASP A 40 8.57 23.68 -15.53
C ASP A 40 7.59 24.18 -14.45
N ALA A 41 6.29 23.96 -14.64
CA ALA A 41 5.28 24.47 -13.72
C ALA A 41 5.12 23.57 -12.50
N GLU A 42 4.98 24.21 -11.33
CA GLU A 42 4.81 23.52 -10.05
C GLU A 42 3.56 22.64 -10.05
N ARG A 43 3.74 21.35 -9.75
CA ARG A 43 2.66 20.37 -9.66
C ARG A 43 2.00 20.47 -8.29
N LYS A 44 0.68 20.63 -8.29
CA LYS A 44 -0.12 20.70 -7.06
C LYS A 44 -0.87 19.40 -6.84
N PHE A 45 -0.69 18.85 -5.66
CA PHE A 45 -1.35 17.64 -5.21
C PHE A 45 -2.25 17.92 -4.02
N GLN A 46 -3.36 17.20 -3.93
CA GLN A 46 -4.30 17.27 -2.82
C GLN A 46 -4.57 15.87 -2.25
N VAL A 47 -4.82 15.81 -0.95
CA VAL A 47 -5.25 14.56 -0.31
C VAL A 47 -6.72 14.33 -0.67
N SER A 48 -7.01 13.24 -1.38
CA SER A 48 -8.37 12.86 -1.77
C SER A 48 -8.97 11.80 -0.84
N GLY A 49 -8.16 11.12 -0.03
CA GLY A 49 -8.63 10.13 0.91
C GLY A 49 -7.53 9.50 1.74
N GLY A 50 -7.87 8.42 2.45
CA GLY A 50 -6.93 7.64 3.24
C GLY A 50 -7.53 6.30 3.65
N PHE A 51 -6.67 5.40 4.12
CA PHE A 51 -7.07 4.08 4.58
C PHE A 51 -6.18 3.63 5.75
N LYS A 52 -6.63 2.61 6.48
CA LYS A 52 -5.87 1.98 7.58
C LYS A 52 -5.44 0.56 7.25
N GLU A 53 -6.12 -0.06 6.29
CA GLU A 53 -5.93 -1.45 5.91
C GLU A 53 -6.02 -1.56 4.39
N ILE A 54 -5.30 -2.52 3.84
CA ILE A 54 -5.40 -2.94 2.45
C ILE A 54 -5.67 -4.44 2.40
N ILE A 55 -6.28 -4.88 1.31
CA ILE A 55 -6.31 -6.31 0.98
C ILE A 55 -5.28 -6.53 -0.10
N TYR A 56 -4.26 -7.31 0.22
CA TYR A 56 -3.23 -7.71 -0.71
C TYR A 56 -3.60 -9.03 -1.35
N TRP A 57 -3.69 -9.05 -2.69
CA TRP A 57 -4.08 -10.20 -3.48
C TRP A 57 -2.88 -10.72 -4.27
N ASN A 58 -2.65 -12.02 -4.23
CA ASN A 58 -1.76 -12.72 -5.14
C ASN A 58 -2.56 -13.66 -6.05
N TRP A 59 -2.08 -13.81 -7.28
CA TRP A 59 -2.72 -14.64 -8.30
C TRP A 59 -2.14 -16.07 -8.33
N ASP A 60 -0.82 -16.23 -8.15
CA ASP A 60 -0.11 -17.48 -8.37
C ASP A 60 0.31 -18.22 -7.10
N LYS A 61 0.27 -17.53 -5.96
CA LYS A 61 0.78 -18.04 -4.67
C LYS A 61 0.02 -17.45 -3.50
N LYS A 62 0.06 -18.14 -2.36
CA LYS A 62 -0.46 -17.56 -1.11
C LYS A 62 0.35 -16.31 -0.72
N PRO A 63 -0.31 -15.21 -0.32
CA PRO A 63 0.36 -14.09 0.32
C PRO A 63 1.24 -14.54 1.50
N SER A 64 2.43 -13.96 1.61
CA SER A 64 3.39 -14.33 2.64
C SER A 64 4.27 -13.15 3.05
N ARG A 65 5.01 -13.32 4.16
CA ARG A 65 6.02 -12.34 4.62
C ARG A 65 7.16 -12.13 3.61
N ASN A 66 7.33 -13.03 2.63
CA ASN A 66 8.35 -12.91 1.61
C ASN A 66 7.96 -12.01 0.44
N ASP A 67 6.69 -11.58 0.36
CA ASP A 67 6.23 -10.67 -0.68
C ASP A 67 6.79 -9.26 -0.50
N ASN A 68 7.03 -8.58 -1.62
CA ASN A 68 7.68 -7.28 -1.63
C ASN A 68 6.88 -6.23 -0.84
N LEU A 69 5.54 -6.26 -0.93
CA LEU A 69 4.70 -5.33 -0.17
C LEU A 69 4.77 -5.59 1.34
N ALA A 70 4.81 -6.85 1.77
CA ALA A 70 4.99 -7.19 3.18
C ALA A 70 6.36 -6.71 3.69
N LYS A 71 7.42 -6.91 2.91
CA LYS A 71 8.77 -6.42 3.23
C LYS A 71 8.84 -4.89 3.27
N SER A 72 8.14 -4.18 2.38
CA SER A 72 8.15 -2.71 2.40
C SER A 72 7.46 -2.11 3.61
N LEU A 73 6.46 -2.79 4.20
CA LEU A 73 5.87 -2.33 5.46
C LEU A 73 6.85 -2.55 6.63
N VAL A 74 7.58 -3.66 6.66
CA VAL A 74 8.65 -3.90 7.64
C VAL A 74 9.78 -2.88 7.52
N TRP A 75 10.06 -2.41 6.30
CA TRP A 75 11.06 -1.36 6.09
C TRP A 75 10.74 -0.06 6.84
N MET A 76 9.46 0.26 7.07
CA MET A 76 9.07 1.46 7.82
C MET A 76 9.60 1.37 9.27
N ASP A 77 9.40 0.23 9.93
CA ASP A 77 9.90 0.00 11.28
C ASP A 77 11.44 0.01 11.33
N ILE A 78 12.10 -0.53 10.30
CA ILE A 78 13.57 -0.52 10.19
C ILE A 78 14.09 0.91 10.01
N ALA A 79 13.45 1.71 9.15
CA ALA A 79 13.84 3.09 8.91
C ALA A 79 13.71 3.92 10.20
N GLU A 80 12.63 3.72 10.96
CA GLU A 80 12.46 4.31 12.28
C GLU A 80 13.55 3.87 13.26
N ALA A 81 13.92 2.59 13.29
CA ALA A 81 14.98 2.12 14.19
C ALA A 81 16.38 2.65 13.86
N ILE A 82 16.64 3.02 12.59
CA ILE A 82 17.94 3.53 12.13
C ILE A 82 18.00 5.07 12.21
N HIS A 83 16.89 5.74 11.93
CA HIS A 83 16.82 7.19 11.74
C HIS A 83 15.90 7.92 12.73
N GLY A 84 15.10 7.20 13.50
CA GLY A 84 14.35 7.74 14.62
C GLY A 84 15.31 8.20 15.71
N ASP A 85 14.99 9.34 16.31
CA ASP A 85 15.82 10.05 17.29
C ASP A 85 16.23 9.18 18.51
#